data_AF-A0A965GTU1-F1
#
_entry.id   AF-A0A965GTU1-F1
#
_cell.length_a   1.000
_cell.length_b   1.000
_cell.length_c   1.000
_cell.angle_alpha   90.00
_cell.angle_beta   90.00
_cell.angle_gamma   90.00
#
_symmetry.space_group_name_H-M   'P 1'
#
loop_
_entity.id
_entity.type
_entity.pdbx_description
1 polymer ?
#
loop_
_entity_poly.entity_id
_entity_poly.type
_entity_poly.pdbx_seq_one_letter_code
_entity_poly.pdbx_strand_id
1 'polypeptide(L)' 'MSSAKAQRPIEKRETMGACTCTYTRDEEKNCDGTHKVVKAVKAELAEKLEANGFPHAAEYVRNN' A
#
# COMPACT_ATOMS: atom_id res chain seq x y z
N MET A 1 -9.58 -41.46 26.81
CA MET A 1 -9.88 -41.10 25.41
C MET A 1 -9.57 -39.62 25.22
N SER A 2 -8.29 -39.31 24.99
CA SER A 2 -7.84 -37.93 24.81
C SER A 2 -8.32 -37.41 23.46
N SER A 3 -9.28 -36.49 23.49
CA SER A 3 -9.77 -35.83 22.30
C SER A 3 -8.66 -34.94 21.73
N ALA A 4 -8.09 -35.39 20.61
CA ALA A 4 -7.14 -34.63 19.81
C ALA A 4 -7.82 -33.31 19.37
N LYS A 5 -7.33 -32.18 19.88
CA LYS A 5 -7.67 -30.86 19.34
C LYS A 5 -7.10 -30.80 17.92
N ALA A 6 -7.96 -30.96 16.92
CA ALA A 6 -7.65 -30.67 15.54
C ALA A 6 -7.37 -29.17 15.42
N GLN A 7 -6.11 -28.79 15.57
CA GLN A 7 -5.62 -27.45 15.27
C GLN A 7 -5.76 -27.28 13.74
N ARG A 8 -6.90 -26.74 13.30
CA ARG A 8 -7.11 -26.37 11.89
C ARG A 8 -5.94 -25.47 11.48
N PRO A 9 -5.26 -25.74 10.34
CA PRO A 9 -4.21 -24.84 9.86
C PRO A 9 -4.85 -23.46 9.73
N ILE A 10 -4.25 -22.50 10.44
CA ILE A 10 -4.63 -21.10 10.35
C ILE A 10 -4.20 -20.72 8.94
N GLU A 11 -5.11 -20.89 7.97
CA GLU A 11 -5.02 -20.23 6.67
C GLU A 11 -4.71 -18.78 7.04
N LYS A 12 -3.50 -18.33 6.68
CA LYS A 12 -3.16 -16.91 6.73
C LYS A 12 -4.14 -16.25 5.77
N ARG A 13 -5.35 -15.97 6.27
CA ARG A 13 -6.09 -14.79 5.88
C ARG A 13 -5.13 -13.69 6.31
N GLU A 14 -4.21 -13.34 5.42
CA GLU A 14 -3.82 -11.96 5.27
C GLU A 14 -5.18 -11.27 5.22
N THR A 15 -5.62 -10.76 6.37
CA THR A 15 -6.67 -9.77 6.38
C THR A 15 -6.23 -8.84 5.28
N MET A 16 -6.97 -8.79 4.19
CA MET A 16 -6.85 -7.71 3.21
C MET A 16 -7.34 -6.48 3.97
N GLY A 17 -6.58 -6.11 5.00
CA GLY A 17 -6.92 -5.08 5.94
C GLY A 17 -6.93 -3.76 5.20
N ALA A 18 -7.49 -2.76 5.87
CA ALA A 18 -7.52 -1.41 5.34
C ALA A 18 -6.16 -1.06 4.70
N CYS A 19 -6.16 -0.74 3.40
CA CYS A 19 -4.95 -0.40 2.67
C CYS A 19 -4.25 0.72 3.42
N THR A 20 -3.01 0.48 3.85
CA THR A 20 -2.17 1.51 4.50
C THR A 20 -1.82 2.65 3.54
N CYS A 21 -2.08 2.47 2.25
CA CYS A 21 -1.91 3.49 1.24
C CYS A 21 -2.88 4.67 1.40
N THR A 22 -4.02 4.53 2.12
CA THR A 22 -5.04 5.58 2.34
C THR A 22 -5.72 6.15 1.08
N TYR A 23 -5.29 5.75 -0.12
CA TYR A 23 -5.83 6.19 -1.40
C TYR A 23 -6.87 5.24 -2.02
N THR A 24 -7.21 4.14 -1.34
CA THR A 24 -8.29 3.24 -1.78
C THR A 24 -9.62 3.99 -1.81
N ARG A 25 -10.43 3.71 -2.83
CA ARG A 25 -11.78 4.29 -3.00
C ARG A 25 -12.87 3.43 -2.37
N ASP A 26 -12.49 2.25 -1.89
CA ASP A 26 -13.37 1.32 -1.22
C ASP A 26 -13.73 1.82 0.19
N GLU A 27 -15.01 1.80 0.55
CA GLU A 27 -15.51 2.28 1.84
C GLU A 27 -15.02 1.42 3.00
N GLU A 28 -14.88 0.11 2.77
CA GLU A 28 -14.29 -0.85 3.71
C GLU A 28 -12.75 -0.77 3.74
N LYS A 29 -12.18 0.14 2.93
CA LYS A 29 -10.76 0.40 2.76
C LYS A 29 -9.96 -0.81 2.29
N ASN A 30 -10.59 -1.79 1.65
CA ASN A 30 -9.89 -2.95 1.13
C ASN A 30 -8.81 -2.53 0.11
N CYS A 31 -7.73 -3.31 0.04
CA CYS A 31 -6.68 -3.09 -0.93
C CYS A 31 -7.18 -3.41 -2.35
N ASP A 32 -7.33 -2.38 -3.18
CA ASP A 32 -7.79 -2.44 -4.56
C ASP A 32 -6.61 -2.34 -5.58
N GLY A 33 -5.38 -2.22 -5.07
CA GLY A 33 -4.19 -2.03 -5.90
C GLY A 33 -3.84 -0.57 -6.22
N THR A 34 -4.62 0.41 -5.74
CA THR A 34 -4.34 1.84 -5.97
C THR A 34 -2.95 2.27 -5.50
N HIS A 35 -2.36 1.58 -4.51
CA HIS A 35 -0.97 1.83 -4.08
C HIS A 35 0.07 1.69 -5.22
N LYS A 36 -0.19 0.87 -6.24
CA LYS A 36 0.68 0.74 -7.42
C LYS A 36 0.62 1.99 -8.28
N VAL A 37 -0.58 2.52 -8.49
CA VAL A 37 -0.81 3.76 -9.24
C VAL A 37 -0.17 4.93 -8.50
N VAL A 38 -0.35 5.02 -7.19
CA VAL A 38 0.25 6.08 -6.37
C VAL A 38 1.78 6.05 -6.45
N LYS A 39 2.41 4.86 -6.44
CA LYS A 39 3.86 4.73 -6.64
C LYS A 39 4.30 5.23 -8.02
N ALA A 40 3.58 4.87 -9.08
CA ALA A 40 3.90 5.33 -10.43
C ALA A 40 3.78 6.87 -10.54
N VAL A 41 2.68 7.44 -10.04
CA VAL A 41 2.46 8.89 -10.03
C VAL A 41 3.53 9.63 -9.23
N LYS A 42 3.95 9.10 -8.08
CA LYS A 42 5.02 9.69 -7.27
C LYS A 42 6.36 9.70 -8.01
N ALA A 43 6.69 8.62 -8.74
CA ALA A 43 7.90 8.58 -9.56
C ALA A 43 7.87 9.65 -10.66
N GLU A 44 6.78 9.70 -11.45
CA GLU A 44 6.61 10.69 -12.50
C GLU A 44 6.61 12.14 -11.96
N LEU A 45 5.99 12.35 -10.79
CA LEU A 45 5.95 13.64 -10.14
C LEU A 45 7.34 14.06 -9.64
N ALA A 46 8.13 13.14 -9.09
CA ALA A 46 9.50 13.43 -8.67
C ALA A 46 10.37 13.85 -9.86
N GLU A 47 10.30 13.14 -10.99
CA GLU A 47 11.02 13.52 -12.22
C GLU A 47 10.61 14.92 -12.72
N LYS A 48 9.31 15.22 -12.70
CA LYS A 48 8.81 16.56 -13.06
C LYS A 48 9.28 17.61 -12.06
N LEU A 49 9.30 17.33 -10.77
CA LEU A 49 9.74 18.27 -9.74
C LEU A 49 11.24 18.56 -9.84
N GLU A 50 12.07 17.56 -10.15
CA GLU A 50 13.49 17.77 -10.44
C GLU A 50 13.70 18.63 -11.68
N ALA A 51 12.97 18.35 -12.77
CA ALA A 51 13.04 19.12 -14.00
C ALA A 51 12.60 20.59 -13.82
N ASN A 52 11.65 20.86 -12.92
CA ASN A 52 11.21 22.20 -12.58
C ASN A 52 12.09 22.89 -11.51
N GLY A 53 13.19 22.26 -11.08
CA GLY A 53 14.13 22.86 -10.13
C GLY A 53 13.68 22.80 -8.66
N PHE A 54 12.79 21.86 -8.30
CA PHE A 54 12.35 21.60 -6.93
C PHE A 54 12.94 20.27 -6.39
N PRO A 55 14.27 20.20 -6.15
CA PRO A 55 14.92 18.96 -5.71
C PRO A 55 14.40 18.46 -4.35
N HIS A 56 14.09 19.37 -3.42
CA HIS A 56 13.52 19.02 -2.12
C HIS A 56 12.11 18.44 -2.21
N ALA A 57 11.30 18.91 -3.17
CA ALA A 57 9.96 18.38 -3.37
C ALA A 57 10.00 16.99 -4.03
N ALA A 58 10.93 16.77 -4.97
CA ALA A 58 11.13 15.47 -5.58
C ALA A 58 11.56 14.41 -4.56
N GLU A 59 12.48 14.76 -3.67
CA GLU A 59 12.91 13.87 -2.58
C GLU A 59 11.75 13.56 -1.62
N TYR A 60 10.96 14.57 -1.25
CA TYR A 60 9.79 14.39 -0.39
C TYR A 60 8.78 13.40 -0.98
N VAL A 61 8.51 13.51 -2.29
CA VAL A 61 7.54 12.65 -3.01
C VAL A 61 8.04 11.21 -3.17
N ARG A 62 9.36 10.97 -3.20
CA ARG A 62 9.93 9.61 -3.25
C ARG A 62 9.86 8.88 -1.91
N ASN A 63 9.96 9.63 -0.81
CA ASN A 63 10.13 9.09 0.53
C ASN A 63 8.83 8.97 1.35
N ASN A 64 7.72 9.56 0.88
CA ASN A 64 6.38 9.49 1.50
C ASN A 64 5.40 8.82 0.56
#